data_AF-A0A842IVB5-F1
#
_entry.id   AF-A0A842IVB5-F1
#
_cell.length_a   1.000
_cell.length_b   1.000
_cell.length_c   1.000
_cell.angle_alpha   90.00
_cell.angle_beta   90.00
_cell.angle_gamma   90.00
#
_symmetry.space_group_name_H-M   'P 1'
#
loop_
_entity.id
_entity.type
_entity.pdbx_description
1 polymer ?
#
loop_
_entity_poly.entity_id
_entity_poly.type
_entity_poly.pdbx_seq_one_letter_code
_entity_poly.pdbx_strand_id
1 'polypeptide(L)'
;MKLSKFALILLLIITQSCVQETHTKTVTFKVDMNAVENVSNVGIRGNFTDNPWTETVPLTDTNSDGIYEGTFSQKTAHNQIQFKFVNQGGDYELKDTDNRIIEFEYKPETITYEAVFNNPEAKITKN
;
A
#
# COMPACT_ATOMS: atom_id res chain seq x y z
N MET A 1 3.98 36.26 -48.93
CA MET A 1 3.25 35.36 -48.00
C MET A 1 4.10 35.17 -46.74
N LYS A 2 4.00 36.07 -45.76
CA LYS A 2 4.76 35.96 -44.49
C LYS A 2 4.03 34.94 -43.62
N LEU A 3 4.37 33.67 -43.80
CA LEU A 3 3.90 32.61 -42.93
C LEU A 3 4.48 32.89 -41.54
N SER A 4 3.56 33.30 -40.67
CA SER A 4 3.73 33.57 -39.25
C SER A 4 4.76 32.64 -38.59
N LYS A 5 5.93 33.19 -38.24
CA LYS A 5 6.93 32.54 -37.37
C LYS A 5 6.38 32.22 -35.97
N PHE A 6 5.17 32.68 -35.63
CA PHE A 6 4.49 32.34 -34.39
C PHE A 6 3.89 30.92 -34.39
N ALA A 7 3.57 30.35 -35.56
CA ALA A 7 2.99 29.00 -35.63
C ALA A 7 4.00 27.89 -35.24
N LEU A 8 5.31 28.14 -35.37
CA LEU A 8 6.35 27.15 -35.09
C LEU A 8 6.72 27.06 -33.60
N ILE A 9 6.45 28.12 -32.82
CA ILE A 9 6.74 28.14 -31.37
C ILE A 9 5.65 27.42 -30.56
N LEU A 10 4.42 27.39 -31.07
CA LEU A 10 3.28 26.74 -30.40
C LEU A 10 3.32 25.20 -30.47
N LEU A 11 4.07 24.62 -31.42
CA LEU A 11 4.19 23.16 -31.58
C LEU A 11 5.23 22.52 -30.63
N LEU A 12 6.07 23.31 -29.96
CA LEU A 12 7.14 22.81 -29.08
C LEU A 12 6.69 22.61 -27.62
N ILE A 13 5.50 23.09 -27.23
CA ILE A 13 5.03 23.08 -25.83
C ILE A 13 4.30 21.77 -25.47
N ILE A 14 3.94 20.95 -26.45
CA ILE A 14 3.10 19.75 -26.25
C ILE A 14 3.87 18.48 -25.88
N THR A 15 5.19 18.52 -25.70
CA THR A 15 6.01 17.33 -25.39
C THR A 15 6.44 17.23 -23.93
N GLN A 16 5.91 18.06 -23.03
CA GLN A 16 6.05 17.80 -21.58
C GLN A 16 5.12 16.65 -21.20
N SER A 17 5.50 15.43 -21.58
CA SER A 17 5.04 14.24 -20.88
C SER A 17 5.27 14.49 -19.40
N CYS A 18 4.21 14.58 -18.62
CA CYS A 18 4.30 14.75 -17.17
C CYS A 18 4.91 13.46 -16.61
N VAL A 19 6.24 13.40 -16.52
CA VAL A 19 6.93 12.31 -15.81
C VAL A 19 6.72 12.59 -14.34
N GLN A 20 5.77 11.88 -13.74
CA GLN A 20 5.53 12.00 -12.31
C GLN A 20 6.71 11.39 -11.55
N GLU A 21 7.31 12.16 -10.64
CA GLU A 21 8.39 11.65 -9.80
C GLU A 21 7.87 10.49 -8.94
N THR A 22 8.72 9.47 -8.78
CA THR A 22 8.40 8.28 -7.98
C THR A 22 9.28 8.25 -6.75
N HIS A 23 8.72 7.83 -5.62
CA HIS A 23 9.41 7.73 -4.34
C HIS A 23 9.30 6.30 -3.79
N THR A 24 10.32 5.88 -3.06
CA THR A 24 10.27 4.61 -2.32
C THR A 24 9.38 4.78 -1.10
N LYS A 25 8.37 3.91 -0.99
CA LYS A 25 7.46 3.76 0.14
C LYS A 25 7.73 2.44 0.81
N THR A 26 7.97 2.44 2.11
CA THR A 26 8.21 1.22 2.89
C THR A 26 7.19 1.14 4.02
N VAL A 27 6.51 0.01 4.13
CA VAL A 27 5.51 -0.26 5.17
C VAL A 27 5.89 -1.54 5.89
N THR A 28 6.09 -1.45 7.20
CA THR A 28 6.10 -2.62 8.08
C THR A 28 4.69 -2.80 8.65
N PHE A 29 4.02 -3.87 8.27
CA PHE A 29 2.72 -4.25 8.79
C PHE A 29 2.89 -5.12 10.03
N LYS A 30 2.08 -4.86 11.05
CA LYS A 30 1.91 -5.69 12.24
C LYS A 30 0.43 -5.89 12.49
N VAL A 31 -0.01 -7.15 12.57
CA VAL A 31 -1.40 -7.48 12.92
C VAL A 31 -1.43 -8.40 14.12
N ASP A 32 -2.09 -7.96 15.19
CA ASP A 32 -2.36 -8.76 16.38
C ASP A 32 -3.50 -9.74 16.07
N MET A 33 -3.17 -11.03 16.14
CA MET A 33 -4.06 -12.15 15.89
C MET A 33 -4.46 -12.89 17.18
N ASN A 34 -4.06 -12.42 18.38
CA ASN A 34 -4.25 -13.15 19.65
C ASN A 34 -5.73 -13.44 19.98
N ALA A 35 -6.66 -12.63 19.48
CA ALA A 35 -8.09 -12.83 19.67
C ALA A 35 -8.75 -13.69 18.56
N VAL A 36 -7.97 -14.21 17.61
CA VAL A 36 -8.46 -14.94 16.44
C VAL A 36 -8.24 -16.45 16.63
N GLU A 37 -9.27 -17.25 16.40
CA GLU A 37 -9.15 -18.71 16.39
C GLU A 37 -8.67 -19.21 15.01
N ASN A 38 -8.03 -20.39 14.98
CA ASN A 38 -7.60 -21.06 13.74
C ASN A 38 -6.68 -20.22 12.84
N VAL A 39 -5.74 -19.50 13.46
CA VAL A 39 -4.77 -18.66 12.75
C VAL A 39 -3.87 -19.51 11.86
N SER A 40 -3.84 -19.20 10.56
CA SER A 40 -2.95 -19.83 9.58
C SER A 40 -2.82 -18.95 8.35
N ASN A 41 -1.69 -19.00 7.64
CA ASN A 41 -1.50 -18.29 6.36
C ASN A 41 -1.92 -16.80 6.42
N VAL A 42 -1.50 -16.11 7.49
CA VAL A 42 -1.80 -14.69 7.69
C VAL A 42 -1.07 -13.87 6.62
N GLY A 43 -1.74 -12.85 6.09
CA GLY A 43 -1.17 -12.03 5.04
C GLY A 43 -1.89 -10.72 4.85
N ILE A 44 -1.47 -9.99 3.82
CA ILE A 44 -2.13 -8.79 3.32
C ILE A 44 -2.47 -8.97 1.85
N ARG A 45 -3.62 -8.43 1.45
CA ARG A 45 -4.00 -8.25 0.05
C ARG A 45 -4.38 -6.81 -0.17
N GLY A 46 -3.99 -6.25 -1.30
CA GLY A 46 -4.26 -4.85 -1.60
C GLY A 46 -4.03 -4.50 -3.05
N ASN A 47 -4.09 -3.21 -3.35
CA ASN A 47 -3.89 -2.67 -4.69
C ASN A 47 -2.41 -2.44 -5.08
N PHE A 48 -1.49 -2.76 -4.18
CA PHE A 48 -0.06 -2.48 -4.33
C PHE A 48 0.76 -3.67 -4.85
N THR A 49 0.11 -4.81 -5.11
CA THR A 49 0.74 -6.01 -5.70
C THR A 49 0.57 -6.03 -7.22
N ASP A 50 1.33 -6.89 -7.91
CA ASP A 50 1.22 -7.05 -9.37
C ASP A 50 -0.13 -7.64 -9.79
N ASN A 51 -0.73 -8.46 -8.92
CA ASN A 51 -2.11 -8.95 -9.06
C ASN A 51 -3.00 -8.48 -7.89
N PRO A 52 -3.56 -7.25 -7.98
CA PRO A 52 -4.35 -6.63 -6.93
C PRO A 52 -5.46 -7.53 -6.39
N TRP A 53 -5.62 -7.54 -5.06
CA TRP A 53 -6.68 -8.27 -4.34
C TRP A 53 -6.72 -9.80 -4.54
N THR A 54 -5.75 -10.35 -5.28
CA THR A 54 -5.63 -11.79 -5.53
C THR A 54 -4.35 -12.33 -4.90
N GLU A 55 -3.24 -11.62 -5.06
CA GLU A 55 -1.95 -11.97 -4.48
C GLU A 55 -1.92 -11.67 -2.98
N THR A 56 -1.56 -12.67 -2.18
CA THR A 56 -1.31 -12.52 -0.73
C THR A 56 0.16 -12.30 -0.47
N VAL A 57 0.51 -11.18 0.15
CA VAL A 57 1.84 -10.99 0.74
C VAL A 57 1.81 -11.60 2.15
N PRO A 58 2.64 -12.63 2.44
CA PRO A 58 2.59 -13.33 3.71
C PRO A 58 3.14 -12.49 4.86
N LEU A 59 2.52 -12.63 6.03
CA LEU A 59 3.04 -12.13 7.31
C LEU A 59 3.44 -13.33 8.18
N THR A 60 4.44 -13.14 9.04
CA THR A 60 5.00 -14.20 9.88
C THR A 60 5.07 -13.78 11.33
N ASP A 61 4.81 -14.72 12.24
CA ASP A 61 5.03 -14.59 13.68
C ASP A 61 6.26 -15.43 14.07
N THR A 62 7.45 -14.83 13.97
CA THR A 62 8.72 -15.56 14.20
C THR A 62 9.05 -15.68 15.70
N ASN A 63 8.58 -14.74 16.51
CA ASN A 63 8.82 -14.69 17.96
C ASN A 63 7.70 -15.33 18.79
N SER A 64 6.62 -15.80 18.16
CA SER A 64 5.49 -16.48 18.79
C SER A 64 4.75 -15.63 19.83
N ASP A 65 4.59 -14.33 19.56
CA ASP A 65 3.83 -13.42 20.42
C ASP A 65 2.39 -13.16 19.92
N GLY A 66 1.98 -13.83 18.83
CA GLY A 66 0.68 -13.69 18.21
C GLY A 66 0.55 -12.46 17.31
N ILE A 67 1.64 -11.70 17.11
CA ILE A 67 1.70 -10.56 16.19
C ILE A 67 2.39 -11.01 14.90
N TYR A 68 1.64 -10.95 13.80
CA TYR A 68 2.16 -11.32 12.49
C TYR A 68 2.73 -10.08 11.80
N GLU A 69 3.97 -10.18 11.34
CA GLU A 69 4.74 -9.06 10.81
C GLU A 69 5.25 -9.30 9.38
N GLY A 70 5.43 -8.22 8.63
CA GLY A 70 6.01 -8.24 7.29
C GLY A 70 6.30 -6.84 6.78
N THR A 71 7.35 -6.70 5.96
CA THR A 71 7.74 -5.41 5.38
C THR A 71 7.61 -5.44 3.86
N PHE A 72 6.94 -4.43 3.32
CA PHE A 72 6.77 -4.21 1.88
C PHE A 72 7.43 -2.90 1.47
N SER A 73 8.10 -2.87 0.32
CA SER A 73 8.69 -1.65 -0.23
C SER A 73 8.45 -1.54 -1.73
N GLN A 74 7.99 -0.37 -2.17
CA GLN A 74 7.68 -0.10 -3.57
C GLN A 74 8.12 1.31 -3.97
N LYS A 75 8.67 1.44 -5.18
CA LYS A 75 8.90 2.73 -5.81
C LYS A 75 7.67 3.12 -6.61
N THR A 76 6.97 4.18 -6.20
CA THR A 76 5.68 4.56 -6.78
C THR A 76 5.47 6.08 -6.74
N ALA A 77 4.66 6.58 -7.68
CA ALA A 77 4.13 7.95 -7.64
C ALA A 77 2.79 8.02 -6.90
N HIS A 78 2.18 6.87 -6.59
CA HIS A 78 0.95 6.79 -5.82
C HIS A 78 1.21 7.23 -4.37
N ASN A 79 0.33 8.10 -3.87
CA ASN A 79 0.34 8.60 -2.50
C ASN A 79 -0.60 7.82 -1.58
N GLN A 80 -1.16 6.70 -2.04
CA GLN A 80 -2.11 5.92 -1.26
C GLN A 80 -2.05 4.44 -1.65
N ILE A 81 -2.22 3.56 -0.67
CA ILE A 81 -2.53 2.15 -0.89
C ILE A 81 -3.80 1.76 -0.13
N GLN A 82 -4.51 0.78 -0.67
CA GLN A 82 -5.66 0.14 -0.05
C GLN A 82 -5.38 -1.33 0.18
N PHE A 83 -5.79 -1.86 1.33
CA PHE A 83 -5.53 -3.24 1.68
C PHE A 83 -6.50 -3.78 2.74
N LYS A 84 -6.43 -5.10 2.96
CA LYS A 84 -6.99 -5.80 4.12
C LYS A 84 -6.01 -6.88 4.56
N PHE A 85 -5.97 -7.15 5.86
CA PHE A 85 -5.40 -8.38 6.41
C PHE A 85 -6.28 -9.58 6.03
N VAL A 86 -5.66 -10.73 5.84
CA VAL A 86 -6.33 -11.99 5.57
C VAL A 86 -5.83 -13.07 6.53
N ASN A 87 -6.73 -13.93 6.98
CA ASN A 87 -6.43 -15.19 7.66
C ASN A 87 -6.72 -16.36 6.71
N GLN A 88 -6.20 -17.56 7.01
CA GLN A 88 -6.43 -18.81 6.27
C GLN A 88 -6.20 -18.71 4.75
N GLY A 89 -5.39 -17.75 4.29
CA GLY A 89 -5.10 -17.53 2.88
C GLY A 89 -6.23 -16.89 2.05
N GLY A 90 -7.29 -16.37 2.69
CA GLY A 90 -8.41 -15.76 1.96
C GLY A 90 -9.56 -15.20 2.81
N ASP A 91 -9.56 -15.41 4.12
CA ASP A 91 -10.56 -14.87 5.03
C ASP A 91 -10.22 -13.42 5.37
N TYR A 92 -10.86 -12.52 4.63
CA TYR A 92 -10.70 -11.08 4.82
C TYR A 92 -11.20 -10.61 6.17
N GLU A 93 -10.42 -9.74 6.80
CA GLU A 93 -10.86 -8.98 7.95
C GLU A 93 -11.94 -7.95 7.59
N LEU A 94 -12.62 -7.43 8.62
CA LEU A 94 -13.56 -6.32 8.53
C LEU A 94 -14.54 -6.55 7.35
N LYS A 95 -15.17 -7.73 7.36
CA LYS A 95 -16.13 -8.11 6.33
C LYS A 95 -17.23 -7.06 6.26
N ASP A 96 -17.65 -6.72 5.05
CA ASP A 96 -18.68 -5.73 4.76
C ASP A 96 -18.34 -4.27 5.14
N THR A 97 -17.07 -3.98 5.41
CA THR A 97 -16.57 -2.59 5.56
C THR A 97 -15.59 -2.24 4.46
N ASP A 98 -15.33 -0.94 4.33
CA ASP A 98 -14.30 -0.39 3.47
C ASP A 98 -12.91 -0.98 3.75
N ASN A 99 -12.03 -0.85 2.76
CA ASN A 99 -10.63 -1.25 2.86
C ASN A 99 -9.85 -0.34 3.82
N ARG A 100 -8.81 -0.88 4.44
CA ARG A 100 -7.82 -0.06 5.14
C ARG A 100 -7.08 0.79 4.13
N ILE A 101 -6.76 2.02 4.54
CA ILE A 101 -6.07 3.01 3.71
C ILE A 101 -4.79 3.44 4.43
N ILE A 102 -3.69 3.52 3.68
CA ILE A 102 -2.49 4.25 4.07
C ILE A 102 -2.29 5.39 3.09
N GLU A 103 -2.17 6.60 3.60
CA GLU A 103 -1.78 7.78 2.83
C GLU A 103 -0.32 8.11 3.07
N PHE A 104 0.38 8.44 2.00
CA PHE A 104 1.78 8.81 1.98
C PHE A 104 1.97 10.26 1.58
N GLU A 105 3.03 10.88 2.07
CA GLU A 105 3.48 12.20 1.60
C GLU A 105 4.20 12.09 0.25
N TYR A 106 4.33 13.16 -0.52
CA TYR A 106 5.07 13.11 -1.80
C TYR A 106 6.59 13.20 -1.59
N LYS A 107 7.15 12.19 -0.91
CA LYS A 107 8.58 12.02 -0.59
C LYS A 107 8.89 10.57 -0.22
N PRO A 108 10.14 10.11 -0.12
CA PRO A 108 10.43 8.80 0.46
C PRO A 108 9.89 8.68 1.89
N GLU A 109 9.26 7.56 2.23
CA GLU A 109 8.60 7.41 3.53
C GLU A 109 8.67 5.96 4.02
N THR A 110 8.98 5.80 5.31
CA THR A 110 8.93 4.52 6.01
C THR A 110 7.90 4.62 7.11
N ILE A 111 6.96 3.69 7.15
CA ILE A 111 5.93 3.65 8.20
C ILE A 111 5.83 2.27 8.82
N THR A 112 5.36 2.24 10.07
CA THR A 112 4.85 1.04 10.73
C THR A 112 3.34 1.18 10.88
N TYR A 113 2.59 0.18 10.40
CA TYR A 113 1.15 0.08 10.52
C TYR A 113 0.81 -1.07 11.46
N GLU A 114 0.22 -0.74 12.61
CA GLU A 114 -0.14 -1.71 13.66
C GLU A 114 -1.66 -1.76 13.82
N ALA A 115 -2.25 -2.95 13.84
CA ALA A 115 -3.68 -3.14 14.04
C ALA A 115 -4.01 -4.46 14.76
N VAL A 116 -5.23 -4.57 15.27
CA VAL A 116 -5.81 -5.85 15.71
C VAL A 116 -6.72 -6.36 14.59
N PHE A 117 -6.64 -7.66 14.27
CA PHE A 117 -7.48 -8.24 13.22
C PHE A 117 -8.96 -8.03 13.52
N ASN A 118 -9.76 -7.65 12.51
CA ASN A 118 -11.18 -7.28 12.66
C ASN A 118 -11.48 -6.07 13.58
N ASN A 119 -10.46 -5.29 13.98
CA ASN A 119 -10.66 -3.99 14.62
C ASN A 119 -10.39 -2.87 13.59
N PRO A 120 -11.33 -1.93 13.34
CA PRO A 120 -11.12 -0.85 12.38
C PRO A 120 -10.01 0.14 12.78
N GLU A 121 -9.65 0.18 14.06
CA GLU A 121 -8.58 1.04 14.55
C GLU A 121 -7.20 0.54 14.09
N ALA A 122 -6.28 1.48 13.93
CA ALA A 122 -4.89 1.21 13.67
C ALA A 122 -4.01 2.33 14.23
N LYS A 123 -2.77 1.99 14.54
CA LYS A 123 -1.72 2.93 14.91
C LYS A 123 -0.72 3.01 13.76
N ILE A 124 -0.47 4.22 13.29
CA ILE A 124 0.49 4.49 12.22
C ILE A 124 1.64 5.31 12.80
N THR A 125 2.86 4.80 12.66
CA THR A 125 4.09 5.48 13.08
C THR A 125 4.93 5.79 11.84
N LYS A 126 5.35 7.03 11.66
CA LYS A 126 6.31 7.43 10.61
C LYS A 126 7.72 7.36 11.18
N ASN A 127 8.63 6.67 10.48
CA ASN A 127 10.01 6.42 10.89
C ASN A 127 11.01 7.23 10.08
#